data_AF-A0A9P0M2W7-F1
#
_entry.id   AF-A0A9P0M2W7-F1
#
_cell.length_a   1.000
_cell.length_b   1.000
_cell.length_c   1.000
_cell.angle_alpha   90.00
_cell.angle_beta   90.00
_cell.angle_gamma   90.00
#
_symmetry.space_group_name_H-M   'P 1'
#
loop_
_entity.id
_entity.type
_entity.pdbx_description
1 polymer ?
#
loop_
_entity_poly.entity_id
_entity_poly.type
_entity_poly.pdbx_seq_one_letter_code
_entity_poly.pdbx_strand_id
1 'polypeptide(L)'
;MLACCISVKFVGLFVILLIGFMTVVDLWNILGVMTRPVMDTVKHLIARAICLIILPICLYMIFFYIHLKVLNKSGNGDGFYSSAFQSQLIGNSLHNASMPQYVAYGAVITLKNHRTGGGYLHSHFHLYPEGVGARQQQSVEDRSVRVCGI
;
A
#
# COMPACT_ATOMS: atom_id res chain seq x y z
N MET A 1 25.65 -2.37 -5.36
CA MET A 1 25.07 -1.47 -6.38
C MET A 1 23.66 -1.86 -6.83
N LEU A 2 23.29 -3.15 -6.89
CA LEU A 2 21.96 -3.61 -7.34
C LEU A 2 20.77 -3.10 -6.50
N ALA A 3 20.97 -2.92 -5.19
CA ALA A 3 19.98 -2.40 -4.25
C ALA A 3 19.43 -1.00 -4.61
N CYS A 4 20.28 -0.12 -5.15
CA CYS A 4 19.88 1.25 -5.48
C CYS A 4 19.03 1.33 -6.75
N CYS A 5 19.18 0.39 -7.70
CA CYS A 5 18.40 0.37 -8.95
C CYS A 5 16.95 -0.08 -8.75
N ILE A 6 16.68 -0.93 -7.75
CA ILE A 6 15.32 -1.41 -7.44
C ILE A 6 14.45 -0.29 -6.84
N SER A 7 15.05 0.72 -6.23
CA SER A 7 14.34 1.80 -5.53
C SER A 7 13.72 2.86 -6.46
N VAL A 8 13.99 2.82 -7.77
CA VAL A 8 13.58 3.90 -8.70
C VAL A 8 12.35 3.53 -9.53
N LYS A 9 12.13 2.25 -9.84
CA LYS A 9 11.01 1.78 -10.68
C LYS A 9 10.88 0.25 -10.64
N PHE A 10 9.68 -0.27 -10.89
CA PHE A 10 9.42 -1.71 -11.08
C PHE A 10 10.31 -2.38 -12.15
N VAL A 11 11.00 -1.59 -12.97
CA VAL A 11 12.08 -2.04 -13.87
C VAL A 11 13.17 -2.83 -13.13
N GLY A 12 13.41 -2.57 -11.84
CA GLY A 12 14.33 -3.35 -11.01
C GLY A 12 13.97 -4.84 -10.87
N LEU A 13 12.71 -5.22 -11.11
CA LEU A 13 12.30 -6.63 -11.14
C LEU A 13 12.97 -7.41 -12.26
N PHE A 14 13.25 -6.77 -13.41
CA PHE A 14 13.98 -7.42 -14.50
C PHE A 14 15.41 -7.79 -14.11
N VAL A 15 16.05 -6.97 -13.26
CA VAL A 15 17.40 -7.22 -12.77
C VAL A 15 17.41 -8.38 -11.78
N ILE A 16 16.43 -8.46 -10.86
CA ILE A 16 16.27 -9.59 -9.95
C ILE A 16 16.01 -10.87 -10.74
N LEU A 17 15.16 -10.82 -11.76
CA LEU A 17 14.84 -11.94 -12.63
C LEU A 17 16.08 -12.41 -13.42
N LEU A 18 16.87 -11.50 -13.98
CA LEU A 18 18.12 -11.84 -14.68
C LEU A 18 19.12 -12.54 -13.76
N ILE A 19 19.31 -12.02 -12.54
CA ILE A 19 20.18 -12.63 -11.55
C ILE A 19 19.64 -14.00 -11.13
N GLY A 20 18.32 -14.13 -10.98
CA GLY A 20 17.64 -15.41 -10.76
C GLY A 20 17.99 -16.45 -11.84
N PHE A 21 17.87 -16.09 -13.13
CA PHE A 21 18.26 -16.96 -14.23
C PHE A 21 19.74 -17.37 -14.19
N MET A 22 20.64 -16.42 -13.92
CA MET A 22 22.07 -16.72 -13.75
C MET A 22 22.31 -17.71 -12.59
N THR A 23 21.61 -17.56 -11.47
CA THR A 23 21.73 -18.51 -10.35
C THR A 23 21.23 -19.91 -10.67
N VAL A 24 20.21 -20.04 -11.52
CA VAL A 24 19.71 -21.35 -11.97
C VAL A 24 20.77 -22.04 -12.84
N VAL A 25 21.41 -21.30 -13.76
CA VAL A 25 22.50 -21.83 -14.61
C VAL A 25 23.71 -22.25 -13.77
N ASP A 26 24.12 -21.43 -12.80
CA ASP A 26 25.18 -21.77 -11.85
C ASP A 26 24.87 -23.05 -11.08
N LEU A 27 23.63 -23.20 -10.61
CA LEU A 27 23.21 -24.38 -9.87
C LEU A 27 23.21 -25.62 -10.76
N TRP A 28 22.79 -25.49 -12.02
CA TRP A 28 22.84 -26.57 -13.01
C TRP A 28 24.27 -27.05 -13.23
N ASN A 29 25.23 -26.14 -13.33
CA ASN A 29 26.66 -26.47 -13.47
C ASN A 29 27.22 -27.18 -12.23
N ILE A 30 26.83 -26.74 -11.02
CA ILE A 30 27.25 -27.37 -9.75
C ILE A 30 26.66 -28.77 -9.61
N LEU A 31 25.42 -28.99 -10.07
CA LEU A 31 24.74 -30.28 -10.02
C LEU A 31 25.35 -31.30 -11.00
N GLY A 32 25.95 -30.84 -12.09
CA GLY A 32 26.68 -31.68 -13.05
C GLY A 32 28.01 -32.25 -12.52
N VAL A 33 28.53 -31.76 -11.39
CA VAL A 33 29.77 -32.27 -10.78
C VAL A 33 29.44 -33.44 -9.85
N MET A 34 29.58 -34.67 -10.35
CA MET A 34 29.27 -35.91 -9.62
C MET A 34 30.15 -36.17 -8.38
N THR A 35 31.15 -35.33 -8.12
CA THR A 35 32.10 -35.49 -7.01
C THR A 35 31.59 -34.94 -5.67
N ARG A 36 30.51 -34.14 -5.66
CA ARG A 36 30.01 -33.48 -4.44
C ARG A 36 28.64 -34.01 -3.99
N PRO A 37 28.37 -34.07 -2.68
CA PRO A 37 27.06 -34.48 -2.18
C PRO A 37 26.00 -33.43 -2.55
N VAL A 38 24.84 -33.91 -3.03
CA VAL A 38 23.70 -33.09 -3.46
C VAL A 38 23.22 -32.13 -2.35
N MET A 39 23.44 -32.49 -1.09
CA MET A 39 23.10 -31.68 0.08
C MET A 39 23.83 -30.33 0.13
N ASP A 40 25.06 -30.23 -0.35
CA ASP A 40 25.79 -28.95 -0.37
C ASP A 40 25.20 -28.00 -1.41
N THR A 41 24.79 -28.53 -2.56
CA THR A 41 24.09 -27.77 -3.62
C THR A 41 22.75 -27.22 -3.12
N VAL A 42 21.99 -28.00 -2.36
CA VAL A 42 20.71 -27.58 -1.76
C VAL A 42 20.91 -26.47 -0.72
N LYS A 43 21.94 -26.58 0.13
CA LYS A 43 22.26 -25.52 1.10
C LYS A 43 22.61 -24.20 0.41
N HIS A 44 23.42 -24.25 -0.65
CA HIS A 44 23.75 -23.06 -1.44
C HIS A 44 22.53 -22.48 -2.18
N LEU A 45 21.65 -23.31 -2.70
CA LEU A 45 20.38 -22.87 -3.29
C LEU A 45 19.54 -22.10 -2.26
N ILE A 46 19.30 -22.69 -1.09
CA ILE A 46 18.46 -22.09 -0.05
C ILE A 46 19.07 -20.78 0.44
N ALA A 47 20.38 -20.75 0.70
CA ALA A 47 21.07 -19.53 1.12
C ALA A 47 20.99 -18.42 0.05
N ARG A 48 21.18 -18.75 -1.23
CA ARG A 48 21.08 -17.79 -2.34
C ARG A 48 19.65 -17.33 -2.58
N ALA A 49 18.66 -18.21 -2.49
CA ALA A 49 17.23 -17.88 -2.63
C ALA A 49 16.77 -16.95 -1.50
N ILE A 50 17.14 -17.26 -0.25
CA ILE A 50 16.85 -16.41 0.90
C ILE A 50 17.52 -15.05 0.73
N CYS A 51 18.81 -15.01 0.35
CA CYS A 51 19.52 -13.75 0.13
C CYS A 51 18.87 -12.93 -1.01
N LEU A 52 18.50 -13.56 -2.12
CA LEU A 52 17.89 -12.88 -3.27
C LEU A 52 16.44 -12.45 -3.06
N ILE A 53 15.73 -13.01 -2.07
CA ILE A 53 14.33 -12.66 -1.78
C ILE A 53 14.23 -11.74 -0.55
N ILE A 54 14.85 -12.11 0.57
CA ILE A 54 14.76 -11.34 1.82
C ILE A 54 15.44 -9.99 1.68
N LEU A 55 16.63 -9.93 1.07
CA LEU A 55 17.38 -8.69 0.94
C LEU A 55 16.60 -7.59 0.17
N PRO A 56 15.99 -7.86 -1.01
CA PRO A 56 15.18 -6.84 -1.68
C PRO A 56 13.89 -6.50 -0.95
N ILE A 57 13.24 -7.46 -0.28
CA ILE A 57 12.05 -7.17 0.53
C ILE A 57 12.40 -6.21 1.68
N CYS A 58 13.46 -6.50 2.43
CA CYS A 58 13.91 -5.64 3.53
C CYS A 58 14.27 -4.23 3.05
N LEU A 59 15.02 -4.12 1.93
CA LEU A 59 15.34 -2.81 1.35
C LEU A 59 14.08 -2.04 0.92
N TYR A 60 13.15 -2.70 0.25
CA TYR A 60 11.88 -2.09 -0.16
C TYR A 60 11.10 -1.56 1.04
N MET A 61 10.99 -2.36 2.10
CA MET A 61 10.31 -1.97 3.35
C MET A 61 11.00 -0.78 4.02
N ILE A 62 12.33 -0.75 4.05
CA ILE A 62 13.10 0.37 4.62
C ILE A 62 12.90 1.66 3.80
N PHE A 63 12.98 1.60 2.47
CA PHE A 63 12.75 2.76 1.63
C PHE A 63 11.32 3.29 1.76
N PHE A 64 10.34 2.40 1.76
CA PHE A 64 8.93 2.78 1.94
C PHE A 64 8.69 3.38 3.33
N TYR A 65 9.30 2.82 4.38
CA TYR A 65 9.26 3.38 5.72
C TYR A 65 9.86 4.79 5.79
N ILE A 66 11.05 4.99 5.21
CA ILE A 66 11.69 6.31 5.15
C ILE A 66 10.82 7.29 4.36
N HIS A 67 10.27 6.87 3.22
CA HIS A 67 9.40 7.69 2.38
C HIS A 67 8.18 8.19 3.16
N LEU A 68 7.43 7.29 3.82
CA LEU A 68 6.27 7.67 4.62
C LEU A 68 6.64 8.51 5.85
N LYS A 69 7.80 8.27 6.46
CA LYS A 69 8.28 9.05 7.61
C LYS A 69 8.68 10.48 7.22
N VAL A 70 9.26 10.66 6.03
CA VAL A 70 9.62 11.98 5.50
C VAL A 70 8.37 12.73 5.01
N LEU A 71 7.43 12.05 4.36
CA LEU A 71 6.15 12.61 3.91
C LEU A 71 5.08 12.49 5.03
N ASN A 72 5.33 13.16 6.15
CA ASN A 72 4.40 13.17 7.29
C ASN A 72 3.32 14.27 7.21
N LYS A 73 3.28 15.05 6.13
CA LYS A 73 2.32 16.15 5.93
C LYS A 73 1.20 15.72 5.00
N SER A 74 0.00 16.24 5.29
CA SER A 74 -1.19 16.00 4.49
C SER A 74 -1.09 16.58 3.08
N GLY A 75 -1.62 15.87 2.08
CA GLY A 75 -1.65 16.28 0.67
C GLY A 75 -2.88 15.78 -0.09
N ASN A 76 -3.00 16.17 -1.37
CA ASN A 76 -4.18 15.85 -2.20
C ASN A 76 -4.37 14.33 -2.43
N GLY A 77 -3.32 13.52 -2.26
CA GLY A 77 -3.35 12.07 -2.43
C GLY A 77 -3.79 11.27 -1.20
N ASP A 78 -3.97 11.93 -0.05
CA ASP A 78 -4.23 11.23 1.21
C ASP A 78 -5.55 10.47 1.20
N GLY A 79 -6.53 10.96 0.43
CA GLY A 79 -7.88 10.39 0.30
C GLY A 79 -7.92 8.92 -0.10
N PHE A 80 -6.85 8.41 -0.73
CA PHE A 80 -6.73 7.01 -1.14
C PHE A 80 -6.26 6.08 -0.03
N TYR A 81 -5.66 6.63 1.03
CA TYR A 81 -5.18 5.85 2.17
C TYR A 81 -6.29 5.56 3.19
N SER A 82 -6.04 4.59 4.05
CA SER A 82 -6.96 4.25 5.14
C SER A 82 -7.09 5.42 6.12
N SER A 83 -8.24 5.53 6.79
CA SER A 83 -8.48 6.59 7.77
C SER A 83 -7.50 6.53 8.95
N ALA A 84 -7.05 5.31 9.32
CA ALA A 84 -6.04 5.11 10.35
C ALA A 84 -4.65 5.62 9.94
N PHE A 85 -4.32 5.58 8.64
CA PHE A 85 -3.09 6.19 8.14
C PHE A 85 -3.24 7.71 8.05
N GLN A 86 -4.39 8.20 7.55
CA GLN A 86 -4.70 9.64 7.46
C GLN A 86 -4.60 10.35 8.81
N SER A 87 -4.97 9.69 9.91
CA SER A 87 -4.85 10.29 11.26
C SER A 87 -3.41 10.48 11.72
N GLN A 88 -2.44 9.77 11.12
CA GLN A 88 -1.01 9.95 11.41
C GLN A 88 -0.39 11.14 10.65
N LEU A 89 -1.06 11.68 9.62
CA LEU A 89 -0.55 12.77 8.80
C LEU A 89 -0.85 14.13 9.44
N ILE A 90 0.19 14.95 9.61
CA ILE A 90 0.10 16.29 10.19
C ILE A 90 -0.65 17.21 9.22
N GLY A 91 -1.67 17.90 9.74
CA GLY A 91 -2.53 18.79 8.94
C GLY A 91 -3.68 18.08 8.22
N ASN A 92 -3.89 16.78 8.47
CA ASN A 92 -5.11 16.11 8.07
C ASN A 92 -6.25 16.45 9.06
N SER A 93 -7.50 16.52 8.60
CA SER A 93 -8.63 16.81 9.49
C SER A 93 -8.98 15.65 10.43
N LEU A 94 -8.49 14.43 10.13
CA LEU A 94 -8.53 13.27 11.03
C LEU A 94 -7.30 13.19 11.96
N HIS A 95 -6.38 14.17 11.89
CA HIS A 95 -5.16 14.12 12.69
C HIS A 95 -5.49 14.19 14.18
N ASN A 96 -5.05 13.19 14.94
CA ASN A 96 -5.31 13.05 16.37
C ASN A 96 -6.81 12.96 16.76
N ALA A 97 -7.68 12.61 15.82
CA ALA A 97 -9.11 12.41 16.11
C ALA A 97 -9.29 11.15 16.98
N SER A 98 -9.83 11.31 18.18
CA SER A 98 -10.24 10.21 19.04
C SER A 98 -11.61 9.70 18.59
N MET A 99 -11.63 8.59 17.84
CA MET A 99 -12.87 7.94 17.44
C MET A 99 -13.33 6.96 18.53
N PRO A 100 -14.52 7.14 19.11
CA PRO A 100 -15.05 6.20 20.10
C PRO A 100 -15.34 4.85 19.44
N GLN A 101 -15.02 3.75 20.15
CA GLN A 101 -15.27 2.38 19.67
C GLN A 101 -16.77 2.06 19.57
N TYR A 102 -17.59 2.69 20.41
CA TYR A 102 -19.04 2.51 20.45
C TYR A 102 -19.74 3.81 20.10
N VAL A 103 -20.72 3.73 19.20
CA VAL A 103 -21.56 4.86 18.79
C VAL A 103 -22.87 4.79 19.57
N ALA A 104 -23.22 5.88 20.26
CA ALA A 104 -24.50 5.99 20.96
C ALA A 104 -25.63 6.38 20.01
N TYR A 105 -26.87 6.04 20.38
CA TYR A 105 -28.04 6.48 19.61
C TYR A 105 -28.17 8.01 19.65
N GLY A 106 -28.43 8.63 18.49
CA GLY A 106 -28.47 10.08 18.33
C GLY A 106 -27.11 10.75 18.09
N ALA A 107 -26.02 9.98 18.03
CA ALA A 107 -24.71 10.52 17.68
C ALA A 107 -24.64 10.94 16.20
N VAL A 108 -24.01 12.07 15.93
CA VAL A 108 -23.70 12.52 14.57
C VAL A 108 -22.46 11.78 14.07
N ILE A 109 -22.64 10.94 13.06
CA ILE A 109 -21.57 10.13 12.47
C ILE A 109 -21.35 10.46 11.02
N THR A 110 -20.12 10.24 10.53
CA THR A 110 -19.78 10.30 9.12
C THR A 110 -19.47 8.89 8.63
N LEU A 111 -20.16 8.43 7.58
CA LEU A 111 -19.96 7.09 7.02
C LEU A 111 -18.97 7.15 5.85
N LYS A 112 -17.95 6.29 5.87
CA LYS A 112 -16.96 6.12 4.80
C LYS A 112 -17.02 4.71 4.25
N ASN A 113 -16.94 4.59 2.93
CA ASN A 113 -16.80 3.28 2.28
C ASN A 113 -15.44 2.65 2.63
N HIS A 114 -15.43 1.37 3.04
CA HIS A 114 -14.23 0.66 3.46
C HIS A 114 -13.24 0.39 2.29
N ARG A 115 -13.70 0.41 1.04
CA ARG A 115 -12.82 0.19 -0.11
C ARG A 115 -11.72 1.26 -0.17
N THR A 116 -10.54 0.88 -0.67
CA THR A 116 -9.41 1.79 -0.88
C THR A 116 -9.82 2.93 -1.80
N GLY A 117 -9.68 4.18 -1.33
CA GLY A 117 -10.17 5.37 -2.05
C GLY A 117 -11.68 5.54 -2.09
N GLY A 118 -12.41 4.85 -1.19
CA GLY A 118 -13.84 5.04 -1.00
C GLY A 118 -14.18 6.42 -0.41
N GLY A 119 -15.20 7.05 -0.97
CA GLY A 119 -15.70 8.35 -0.51
C GLY A 119 -16.57 8.27 0.74
N TYR A 120 -16.95 9.44 1.22
CA TYR A 120 -17.91 9.60 2.29
C TYR A 120 -19.33 9.62 1.74
N LEU A 121 -20.28 9.13 2.53
CA LEU A 121 -21.69 9.32 2.25
C LEU A 121 -21.99 10.82 2.37
N HIS A 122 -22.34 11.45 1.25
CA HIS A 122 -22.57 12.87 1.16
C HIS A 122 -23.95 13.15 0.58
N SER A 123 -24.67 14.10 1.17
CA SER A 123 -25.92 14.62 0.62
C SER A 123 -25.82 16.13 0.50
N HIS A 124 -26.26 16.67 -0.63
CA HIS A 124 -26.23 18.10 -0.93
C HIS A 124 -27.54 18.50 -1.58
N PHE A 125 -27.86 19.80 -1.59
CA PHE A 125 -29.15 20.34 -2.06
C PHE A 125 -29.32 20.32 -3.58
N HIS A 126 -28.83 19.28 -4.26
CA HIS A 126 -29.15 19.01 -5.66
C HIS A 126 -30.09 17.82 -5.77
N LEU A 127 -31.00 17.91 -6.74
CA LEU A 127 -32.01 16.90 -7.02
C LEU A 127 -31.49 15.93 -8.06
N TYR A 128 -31.98 14.68 -8.06
CA TYR A 128 -31.69 13.75 -9.16
C TYR A 128 -32.11 14.35 -10.51
N PRO A 129 -31.36 14.06 -11.60
CA PRO A 129 -31.69 14.55 -12.92
C PRO A 129 -33.07 14.06 -13.37
N GLU A 130 -33.66 14.78 -14.31
CA GLU A 130 -34.98 14.42 -14.84
C GLU A 130 -34.94 13.03 -15.51
N GLY A 131 -35.99 12.22 -15.25
CA GLY A 131 -36.13 10.88 -15.83
C GLY A 131 -35.86 9.71 -14.89
N VAL A 132 -35.38 9.94 -13.65
CA VAL A 132 -35.07 8.86 -12.68
C VAL A 132 -36.11 8.71 -11.56
N GLY A 133 -37.31 9.29 -11.72
CA GLY A 133 -38.40 9.23 -10.76
C GLY A 133 -38.61 10.54 -9.98
N ALA A 134 -38.92 10.43 -8.68
CA ALA A 134 -39.21 11.59 -7.85
C ALA A 134 -37.98 12.51 -7.70
N ARG A 135 -38.18 13.83 -7.81
CA ARG A 135 -37.14 14.84 -7.55
C ARG A 135 -36.81 14.87 -6.06
N GLN A 136 -35.97 13.93 -5.63
CA GLN A 136 -35.44 13.82 -4.28
C GLN A 136 -33.99 14.32 -4.23
N GLN A 137 -33.55 14.65 -3.02
CA GLN A 137 -32.17 15.06 -2.75
C GLN A 137 -31.20 13.91 -3.06
N GLN A 138 -30.09 14.23 -3.72
CA GLN A 138 -29.06 13.25 -4.05
C GLN A 138 -28.27 12.83 -2.81
N SER A 139 -28.11 11.50 -2.66
CA SER A 139 -27.13 10.89 -1.75
C SER A 139 -26.07 10.21 -2.60
N VAL A 140 -24.84 10.70 -2.51
CA VAL A 140 -23.73 10.33 -3.38
C VAL A 140 -22.49 9.98 -2.56
N GLU A 141 -21.64 9.15 -3.13
CA GLU A 141 -20.30 8.93 -2.61
C GLU A 141 -19.40 10.08 -3.08
N ASP A 142 -18.99 10.95 -2.17
CA ASP A 142 -18.09 12.06 -2.46
C ASP A 142 -16.73 11.86 -1.79
N ARG A 143 -15.67 11.94 -2.61
CA ARG A 143 -14.27 11.78 -2.20
C ARG A 143 -13.59 13.11 -1.84
N SER A 144 -14.24 14.25 -2.12
CA SER A 144 -13.73 15.59 -1.80
C SER A 144 -14.20 16.09 -0.43
N VAL A 145 -15.10 15.37 0.26
CA VAL A 145 -15.59 15.76 1.58
C VAL A 145 -14.43 15.67 2.58
N ARG A 146 -14.00 16.83 3.07
CA ARG A 146 -13.13 16.90 4.25
C ARG A 146 -14.00 16.74 5.47
N VAL A 147 -13.75 15.70 6.27
CA VAL A 147 -14.36 15.54 7.58
C VAL A 147 -13.94 16.75 8.40
N CYS A 148 -14.84 17.67 8.70
CA CYS A 148 -14.54 18.71 9.66
C CYS A 148 -14.48 18.01 11.03
N GLY A 149 -13.31 18.03 11.67
CA GLY A 149 -13.17 17.51 13.02
C GLY A 149 -14.19 18.19 13.93
N ILE A 150 -14.81 17.39 14.79
CA ILE A 150 -15.67 17.86 15.89
C ILE A 150 -14.77 18.49 16.96
#